data_AF-A0A1J4Z5G1-F1
#
_entry.id   AF-A0A1J4Z5G1-F1
#
_cell.length_a   1.000
_cell.length_b   1.000
_cell.length_c   1.000
_cell.angle_alpha   90.00
_cell.angle_beta   90.00
_cell.angle_gamma   90.00
#
_symmetry.space_group_name_H-M   'P 1'
#
loop_
_entity.id
_entity.type
_entity.pdbx_description
1 polymer ?
#
loop_
_entity_poly.entity_id
_entity_poly.type
_entity_poly.pdbx_seq_one_letter_code
_entity_poly.pdbx_strand_id
1 'polypeptide(L)'
;MQNQISSTIEILLARFHGQVLVPFVAGAECVGIPEQTARNKLSKGEFPIQTVLTGSRRQIHIQDLAAYVDNLREQSVIKKPKLGRRTKASKFAAASYEAKL
;
A
#
# COMPACT_ATOMS: atom_id res chain seq x y z
N MET A 1 14.58 -30.09 4.94
CA MET A 1 13.47 -29.21 5.37
C MET A 1 12.86 -28.61 4.12
N GLN A 2 11.63 -28.98 3.76
CA GLN A 2 10.93 -28.34 2.64
C GLN A 2 10.61 -26.90 3.04
N ASN A 3 11.06 -25.96 2.22
CA ASN A 3 10.78 -24.55 2.38
C ASN A 3 9.30 -24.34 2.02
N GLN A 4 8.39 -24.33 2.99
CA GLN A 4 6.98 -24.05 2.72
C GLN A 4 6.83 -22.56 2.39
N ILE A 5 6.49 -22.27 1.15
CA ILE A 5 6.10 -20.93 0.71
C ILE A 5 4.64 -20.75 1.14
N SER A 6 4.41 -20.08 2.26
CA SER A 6 3.06 -19.75 2.71
C SER A 6 2.39 -18.78 1.75
N SER A 7 1.09 -18.98 1.50
CA SER A 7 0.30 -18.05 0.69
C SER A 7 0.10 -16.72 1.44
N THR A 8 -0.11 -15.62 0.72
CA THR A 8 -0.33 -14.30 1.33
C THR A 8 -1.51 -14.29 2.29
N ILE A 9 -2.57 -15.03 1.96
CA ILE A 9 -3.74 -15.18 2.82
C ILE A 9 -3.42 -15.94 4.11
N GLU A 10 -2.61 -17.00 4.08
CA GLU A 10 -2.18 -17.72 5.29
C GLU A 10 -1.38 -16.82 6.23
N ILE A 11 -0.49 -16.00 5.67
CA ILE A 11 0.31 -15.04 6.43
C ILE A 11 -0.59 -14.02 7.12
N LEU A 12 -1.58 -13.47 6.40
CA LEU A 12 -2.52 -12.51 6.96
C LEU A 12 -3.44 -13.17 8.01
N LEU A 13 -3.91 -14.40 7.77
CA LEU A 13 -4.71 -15.15 8.74
C LEU A 13 -3.92 -15.38 10.04
N ALA A 14 -2.65 -15.77 9.95
CA ALA A 14 -1.79 -15.93 11.12
C ALA A 14 -1.61 -14.60 11.86
N ARG A 15 -1.42 -13.49 11.13
CA ARG A 15 -1.27 -12.14 11.72
C ARG A 15 -2.53 -11.67 12.44
N PHE A 16 -3.72 -11.99 11.92
CA PHE A 16 -5.00 -11.57 12.48
C PHE A 16 -5.68 -12.69 13.30
N HIS A 17 -4.91 -13.67 13.78
CA HIS A 17 -5.40 -14.75 14.64
C HIS A 17 -6.63 -15.50 14.06
N GLY A 18 -6.64 -15.74 12.75
CA GLY A 18 -7.70 -16.42 12.03
C GLY A 18 -8.94 -15.57 11.75
N GLN A 19 -8.93 -14.27 12.04
CA GLN A 19 -10.06 -13.39 11.74
C GLN A 19 -10.23 -13.16 10.24
N VAL A 20 -11.43 -13.41 9.74
CA VAL A 20 -11.79 -13.20 8.33
C VAL A 20 -12.12 -11.74 8.02
N LEU A 21 -12.66 -11.01 9.01
CA LEU A 21 -12.95 -9.59 8.91
C LEU A 21 -11.97 -8.80 9.78
N VAL A 22 -11.20 -7.94 9.13
CA VAL A 22 -10.14 -7.16 9.77
C VAL A 22 -10.58 -5.69 9.84
N PRO A 23 -10.35 -4.96 10.94
CA PRO A 23 -10.57 -3.52 10.99
C PRO A 23 -9.83 -2.81 9.84
N PHE A 24 -10.51 -1.92 9.11
CA PHE A 24 -9.92 -1.36 7.88
C PHE A 24 -8.61 -0.59 8.13
N VAL A 25 -8.47 0.04 9.30
CA VAL A 25 -7.23 0.74 9.71
C VAL A 25 -6.07 -0.24 9.83
N ALA A 26 -6.26 -1.37 10.51
CA ALA A 26 -5.23 -2.38 10.67
C ALA A 26 -4.85 -3.03 9.32
N GLY A 27 -5.83 -3.25 8.45
CA GLY A 27 -5.57 -3.71 7.07
C GLY A 27 -4.82 -2.67 6.24
N ALA A 28 -5.12 -1.38 6.40
CA ALA A 28 -4.41 -0.28 5.72
C ALA A 28 -2.94 -0.19 6.15
N GLU A 29 -2.67 -0.35 7.45
CA GLU A 29 -1.31 -0.37 7.98
C GLU A 29 -0.47 -1.53 7.42
N CYS A 30 -1.08 -2.71 7.24
CA CYS A 30 -0.42 -3.87 6.61
C CYS A 30 0.11 -3.57 5.20
N VAL A 31 -0.54 -2.65 4.47
CA VAL A 31 -0.16 -2.26 3.11
C VAL A 31 0.59 -0.93 3.07
N GLY A 32 1.05 -0.44 4.23
CA GLY A 32 1.86 0.77 4.34
C GLY A 32 1.08 2.08 4.19
N ILE A 33 -0.25 2.06 4.41
CA ILE A 33 -1.08 3.27 4.42
C ILE A 33 -1.30 3.71 5.87
N PRO A 34 -0.79 4.89 6.30
CA PRO A 34 -1.00 5.39 7.65
C PRO A 34 -2.47 5.63 7.97
N GLU A 35 -2.87 5.46 9.22
CA GLU A 35 -4.26 5.57 9.68
C GLU A 35 -4.99 6.83 9.18
N GLN A 36 -4.39 8.02 9.39
CA GLN A 36 -5.01 9.28 8.99
C GLN A 36 -5.23 9.35 7.48
N THR A 37 -4.25 8.87 6.70
CA THR A 37 -4.34 8.78 5.24
C THR A 37 -5.42 7.79 4.81
N ALA A 38 -5.53 6.64 5.49
CA ALA A 38 -6.56 5.65 5.22
C ALA A 38 -7.96 6.23 5.47
N ARG A 39 -8.18 6.92 6.59
CA ARG A 39 -9.44 7.60 6.92
C ARG A 39 -9.80 8.67 5.87
N ASN A 40 -8.82 9.50 5.48
CA ASN A 40 -9.01 10.53 4.46
C ASN A 40 -9.37 9.94 3.09
N LYS A 41 -8.73 8.84 2.69
CA LYS A 41 -9.07 8.14 1.45
C LYS A 41 -10.45 7.52 1.52
N LEU A 42 -10.81 6.92 2.66
CA LEU A 42 -12.11 6.30 2.86
C LEU A 42 -13.24 7.34 2.80
N SER A 43 -13.07 8.50 3.45
CA SER A 43 -14.08 9.57 3.39
C SER A 43 -14.27 10.15 1.99
N LYS A 44 -13.23 10.11 1.15
CA LYS A 44 -13.28 10.51 -0.27
C LYS A 44 -13.75 9.40 -1.22
N GLY A 45 -13.94 8.18 -0.74
CA GLY A 45 -14.23 7.02 -1.61
C GLY A 45 -13.02 6.55 -2.44
N GLU A 46 -11.81 7.00 -2.10
CA GLU A 46 -10.55 6.69 -2.80
C GLU A 46 -9.75 5.56 -2.12
N PHE A 47 -10.32 4.91 -1.11
CA PHE A 47 -9.63 3.82 -0.41
C PHE A 47 -9.54 2.60 -1.34
N PRO A 48 -8.34 2.02 -1.55
CA PRO A 48 -8.10 1.10 -2.67
C PRO A 48 -8.58 -0.32 -2.44
N ILE A 49 -9.01 -0.66 -1.22
CA ILE A 49 -9.48 -2.00 -0.85
C ILE A 49 -10.97 -1.89 -0.51
N GLN A 50 -11.77 -2.83 -1.01
CA GLN A 50 -13.20 -2.85 -0.70
C GLN A 50 -13.42 -2.96 0.82
N THR A 51 -14.36 -2.16 1.34
CA THR A 51 -14.73 -2.22 2.76
C THR A 51 -16.21 -2.50 2.92
N VAL A 52 -16.53 -3.26 3.96
CA VAL A 52 -17.90 -3.51 4.41
C VAL A 52 -18.14 -2.81 5.75
N LEU A 53 -19.38 -2.38 5.98
CA LEU A 53 -19.78 -1.83 7.26
C LEU A 53 -20.45 -2.94 8.08
N THR A 54 -19.83 -3.31 9.20
CA THR A 54 -20.37 -4.30 10.14
C THR A 54 -20.69 -3.59 11.44
N GLY A 55 -21.99 -3.39 11.71
CA GLY A 55 -22.45 -2.51 12.80
C GLY A 55 -22.02 -1.06 12.53
N SER A 56 -21.18 -0.50 13.41
CA SER A 56 -20.65 0.87 13.30
C SER A 56 -19.19 0.93 12.83
N ARG A 57 -18.57 -0.20 12.49
CA ARG A 57 -17.14 -0.29 12.16
C ARG A 57 -16.93 -0.72 10.72
N ARG A 58 -15.98 -0.05 10.05
CA ARG A 58 -15.52 -0.41 8.70
C ARG A 58 -14.51 -1.55 8.79
N GLN A 59 -14.77 -2.61 8.05
CA GLN A 59 -13.94 -3.80 8.00
C GLN A 59 -13.57 -4.16 6.57
N ILE A 60 -12.49 -4.91 6.42
CA ILE A 60 -11.97 -5.44 5.15
C ILE A 60 -12.04 -6.96 5.25
N HIS A 61 -12.53 -7.62 4.21
CA HIS A 61 -12.44 -9.06 4.12
C HIS A 61 -11.00 -9.48 3.85
N ILE A 62 -10.49 -10.49 4.56
CA ILE A 62 -9.08 -10.85 4.49
C ILE A 62 -8.64 -11.31 3.09
N GLN A 63 -9.55 -11.88 2.31
CA GLN A 63 -9.29 -12.24 0.91
C GLN A 63 -9.03 -11.00 0.04
N ASP A 64 -9.77 -9.91 0.23
CA ASP A 64 -9.58 -8.67 -0.52
C ASP A 64 -8.25 -8.02 -0.17
N LEU A 65 -7.89 -8.07 1.13
CA LEU A 65 -6.58 -7.61 1.60
C LEU A 65 -5.45 -8.43 1.00
N ALA A 66 -5.57 -9.77 0.99
CA ALA A 66 -4.59 -10.67 0.40
C ALA A 66 -4.42 -10.40 -1.10
N ALA A 67 -5.54 -10.34 -1.84
CA ALA A 67 -5.54 -10.05 -3.27
C ALA A 67 -4.88 -8.70 -3.58
N TYR A 68 -5.11 -7.67 -2.75
CA TYR A 68 -4.46 -6.38 -2.92
C TYR A 68 -2.93 -6.47 -2.70
N VAL A 69 -2.48 -7.21 -1.69
CA VAL A 69 -1.04 -7.44 -1.44
C VAL A 69 -0.39 -8.20 -2.60
N ASP A 70 -1.05 -9.22 -3.12
CA ASP A 70 -0.57 -10.00 -4.27
C ASP A 70 -0.44 -9.11 -5.52
N ASN A 71 -1.45 -8.27 -5.79
CA ASN A 71 -1.41 -7.29 -6.86
C ASN A 71 -0.28 -6.25 -6.68
N LEU A 72 -0.02 -5.80 -5.44
CA LEU A 72 1.10 -4.89 -5.17
C LEU A 72 2.45 -5.55 -5.50
N ARG A 73 2.61 -6.83 -5.15
CA ARG A 73 3.81 -7.61 -5.47
C ARG A 73 4.01 -7.68 -6.98
N GLU A 74 2.99 -8.03 -7.75
CA GLU A 74 3.07 -8.05 -9.22
C GLU A 74 3.42 -6.68 -9.81
N GLN A 75 2.80 -5.61 -9.33
CA GLN A 75 3.09 -4.25 -9.81
C GLN A 75 4.51 -3.79 -9.51
N SER A 76 5.07 -4.19 -8.36
CA SER A 76 6.45 -3.85 -7.98
C SER A 76 7.49 -4.48 -8.90
N VAL A 77 7.19 -5.64 -9.48
CA VAL A 77 8.06 -6.29 -10.48
C VAL A 77 8.10 -5.48 -11.78
N ILE A 78 6.99 -4.81 -12.12
CA ILE A 78 6.82 -4.10 -13.41
C ILE A 78 7.30 -2.64 -13.31
N LYS A 79 7.13 -1.97 -12.16
CA LYS A 79 7.43 -0.54 -12.01
C LYS A 79 8.92 -0.30 -11.73
N LYS A 80 9.65 0.17 -12.74
CA LYS A 80 11.00 0.76 -12.56
C LYS A 80 10.94 1.90 -11.51
N PRO A 81 11.95 2.05 -10.65
CA PRO A 81 11.98 3.10 -9.64
C PRO A 81 11.83 4.47 -10.32
N LYS A 82 10.85 5.28 -9.87
CA LYS A 82 10.71 6.65 -10.35
C LYS A 82 11.94 7.44 -9.91
N LEU A 83 12.80 7.78 -10.87
CA LEU A 83 13.86 8.76 -10.67
C LEU A 83 13.25 10.02 -10.06
N GLY A 84 13.78 10.42 -8.91
CA GLY A 84 13.29 11.59 -8.19
C GLY A 84 13.28 12.83 -9.07
N ARG A 85 12.39 13.78 -8.75
CA ARG A 85 12.38 15.08 -9.42
C ARG A 85 13.74 15.75 -9.22
N ARG A 86 14.31 16.34 -10.28
CA ARG A 86 15.54 17.15 -10.20
C ARG A 86 15.46 18.10 -9.01
N THR A 87 16.44 18.00 -8.12
CA THR A 87 16.53 18.85 -6.93
C THR A 87 16.71 20.31 -7.35
N LYS A 88 16.34 21.24 -6.46
CA LYS A 88 16.55 22.68 -6.69
C LYS A 88 18.02 22.97 -7.03
N ALA A 89 18.96 22.37 -6.30
CA ALA A 89 20.40 22.47 -6.57
C ALA A 89 20.79 22.00 -7.99
N SER A 90 20.24 20.87 -8.45
CA SER A 90 20.48 20.37 -9.82
C SER A 90 20.00 21.35 -10.90
N LYS A 91 18.88 22.06 -10.66
CA LYS A 91 18.36 23.05 -11.60
C LYS A 91 19.23 24.30 -11.65
N PHE A 92 19.68 24.78 -10.49
CA PHE A 92 20.60 25.92 -10.41
C PHE A 92 21.95 25.61 -11.08
N ALA A 93 22.49 24.40 -10.88
CA ALA A 93 23.73 23.97 -11.53
C ALA A 93 23.58 23.92 -13.08
N ALA A 94 22.47 23.38 -13.58
CA ALA A 94 22.21 23.33 -15.03
C ALA A 94 22.06 24.75 -15.62
N ALA A 95 21.31 25.63 -14.96
CA ALA A 95 21.13 27.02 -15.42
C ALA A 95 22.43 27.82 -15.40
N SER A 96 23.31 27.58 -14.42
CA SER A 96 24.61 28.27 -14.32
C SER A 96 25.59 27.88 -15.44
N TYR A 97 25.42 26.70 -16.03
CA TYR A 97 26.26 26.22 -17.13
C TYR A 97 25.77 26.76 -18.47
N GLU A 98 24.45 26.84 -18.68
CA GLU A 98 23.83 27.42 -19.88
C GLU A 98 24.06 28.94 -19.99
N ALA A 99 24.18 29.65 -18.87
CA ALA A 99 24.47 31.09 -18.87
C ALA A 99 25.95 31.45 -19.16
N LYS A 100 26.82 30.45 -19.33
CA LYS A 100 28.28 30.61 -19.50
C LYS A 100 28.77 30.29 -20.91
N LEU A 101 27.87 29.90 -21.81
CA LEU A 101 28.06 29.69 -23.25
C LEU A 101 27.62 30.93 -24.02
#